data_AF-A0A0K1FAF0-F1
#
_entry.id   AF-A0A0K1FAF0-F1
#
_cell.length_a   1.000
_cell.length_b   1.000
_cell.length_c   1.000
_cell.angle_alpha   90.00
_cell.angle_beta   90.00
_cell.angle_gamma   90.00
#
_symmetry.space_group_name_H-M   'P 1'
#
loop_
_entity.id
_entity.type
_entity.pdbx_description
1 polymer ?
#
loop_
_entity_poly.entity_id
_entity_poly.type
_entity_poly.pdbx_seq_one_letter_code
_entity_poly.pdbx_strand_id
1 'polypeptide(L)' 'MSEATPRPSPGPSSLGTSDGQDPAVEEVLRALDEAAAGDDPQQQIDAARRVYEVLQSRLSGVTGS' A
#
# COMPACT_ATOMS: atom_id res chain seq x y z
N MET A 1 -35.29 36.19 0.46
CA MET A 1 -34.87 35.08 1.35
C MET A 1 -34.11 34.10 0.48
N SER A 2 -32.86 33.82 0.82
CA SER A 2 -31.94 32.96 0.08
C SER A 2 -32.00 31.54 0.63
N GLU A 3 -32.02 30.51 -0.23
CA GLU A 3 -31.43 29.16 -0.05
C GLU A 3 -31.87 28.29 -1.23
N ALA A 4 -31.14 27.31 -1.74
CA ALA A 4 -29.72 26.98 -1.84
C ALA A 4 -29.76 25.73 -2.73
N THR A 5 -29.18 25.81 -3.93
CA THR A 5 -29.14 24.67 -4.86
C THR A 5 -28.46 23.49 -4.16
N PRO A 6 -29.06 22.29 -4.10
CA PRO A 6 -28.41 21.13 -3.54
C PRO A 6 -27.16 20.82 -4.38
N ARG A 7 -26.01 21.03 -3.74
CA ARG A 7 -24.66 20.75 -4.24
C ARG A 7 -24.62 19.28 -4.67
N PRO A 8 -24.07 18.92 -5.85
CA PRO A 8 -23.84 17.52 -6.15
C PRO A 8 -22.88 16.98 -5.08
N SER A 9 -23.33 15.99 -4.31
CA SER A 9 -22.46 15.21 -3.46
C SER A 9 -21.37 14.63 -4.37
N PRO A 10 -20.07 14.92 -4.14
CA PRO A 10 -19.08 14.01 -4.65
C PRO A 10 -19.45 12.68 -4.01
N GLY A 11 -19.75 11.67 -4.84
CA GLY A 11 -19.70 10.29 -4.33
C GLY A 11 -18.35 10.07 -3.65
N PRO A 12 -18.13 8.95 -2.97
CA PRO A 12 -16.76 8.51 -2.79
C PRO A 12 -16.21 8.36 -4.22
N SER A 13 -15.59 9.41 -4.75
CA SER A 13 -14.60 9.37 -5.81
C SER A 13 -13.81 8.14 -5.44
N SER A 14 -13.93 7.08 -6.25
CA SER A 14 -13.18 5.84 -6.09
C SER A 14 -11.84 6.23 -5.52
N LEU A 15 -11.70 6.06 -4.21
CA LEU A 15 -10.51 6.39 -3.46
C LEU A 15 -9.46 5.60 -4.19
N GLY A 16 -8.57 6.34 -4.85
CA GLY A 16 -7.88 5.92 -6.06
C GLY A 16 -7.76 4.42 -6.16
N THR A 17 -8.33 3.83 -7.21
CA THR A 17 -7.68 2.66 -7.76
C THR A 17 -6.24 3.12 -7.98
N SER A 18 -5.33 2.75 -7.09
CA SER A 18 -3.91 3.02 -7.26
C SER A 18 -3.54 2.30 -8.54
N ASP A 19 -3.67 3.03 -9.64
CA ASP A 19 -3.24 2.69 -10.99
C ASP A 19 -1.72 2.75 -10.96
N GLY A 20 -1.13 1.80 -10.24
CA GLY A 20 0.23 1.91 -9.72
C GLY A 20 0.47 1.05 -8.48
N GLN A 21 -0.24 -0.07 -8.35
CA GLN A 21 0.16 -1.09 -7.39
C GLN A 21 1.50 -1.65 -7.87
N ASP A 22 2.57 -1.22 -7.21
CA ASP A 22 3.94 -1.48 -7.64
C ASP A 22 4.22 -2.99 -7.58
N PRO A 23 4.69 -3.62 -8.67
CA PRO A 23 4.82 -5.08 -8.73
C PRO A 23 5.81 -5.62 -7.69
N ALA A 24 6.81 -4.82 -7.27
CA ALA A 24 7.73 -5.22 -6.22
C ALA A 24 7.08 -5.18 -4.84
N VAL A 25 6.11 -4.28 -4.61
CA VAL A 25 5.33 -4.25 -3.36
C VAL A 25 4.35 -5.41 -3.32
N GLU A 26 3.71 -5.77 -4.44
CA GLU A 26 2.83 -6.94 -4.50
C GLU A 26 3.56 -8.25 -4.22
N GLU A 27 4.71 -8.47 -4.86
CA GLU A 27 5.52 -9.68 -4.65
C GLU A 27 5.89 -9.84 -3.18
N VAL A 28 6.26 -8.74 -2.53
CA VAL A 28 6.71 -8.76 -1.13
C VAL A 28 5.54 -8.89 -0.15
N LEU A 29 4.38 -8.32 -0.44
CA LEU A 29 3.16 -8.55 0.34
C LEU A 29 2.68 -10.01 0.22
N ARG A 30 2.79 -10.61 -0.97
CA ARG A 30 2.48 -12.03 -1.18
C ARG A 30 3.43 -12.94 -0.41
N ALA A 31 4.73 -12.66 -0.46
CA ALA A 31 5.72 -13.42 0.31
C ALA A 31 5.50 -13.29 1.83
N LEU A 32 5.04 -12.13 2.30
CA LEU A 32 4.65 -11.93 3.70
C LEU A 32 3.42 -12.75 4.07
N ASP A 33 2.40 -12.80 3.22
CA ASP A 33 1.19 -13.60 3.44
C ASP A 33 1.51 -15.10 3.52
N GLU A 34 2.34 -15.60 2.60
CA GLU A 34 2.79 -17.00 2.60
C GLU A 34 3.64 -17.32 3.84
N ALA A 35 4.52 -16.41 4.28
CA ALA A 35 5.31 -16.59 5.49
C ALA A 35 4.46 -16.52 6.77
N ALA A 36 3.46 -15.64 6.81
CA ALA A 36 2.52 -15.50 7.92
C ALA A 36 1.58 -16.71 8.05
N ALA A 37 1.29 -17.40 6.95
CA ALA A 37 0.58 -18.68 6.95
C ALA A 37 1.41 -19.86 7.46
N GLY A 38 2.74 -19.70 7.55
CA GLY A 38 3.66 -20.70 8.11
C GLY A 38 3.86 -20.55 9.62
N ASP A 39 4.28 -21.64 10.27
CA ASP A 39 4.60 -21.69 11.71
C ASP A 39 6.08 -21.38 12.01
N ASP A 40 6.86 -20.97 11.00
CA ASP A 40 8.28 -20.68 11.18
C ASP A 40 8.52 -19.19 11.48
N PRO A 41 8.91 -18.84 12.72
CA PRO A 41 9.07 -17.44 13.12
C PRO A 41 10.26 -16.76 12.42
N GLN A 42 11.28 -17.51 11.97
CA GLN A 42 12.39 -16.91 11.21
C GLN A 42 11.92 -16.48 9.83
N GLN A 43 11.12 -17.30 9.14
CA GLN A 43 10.56 -16.94 7.84
C GLN A 43 9.66 -15.70 7.93
N GLN A 44 8.87 -15.56 8.99
CA GLN A 44 8.04 -14.37 9.20
C GLN A 44 8.89 -13.10 9.41
N ILE A 45 9.99 -13.21 10.17
CA ILE A 45 10.93 -12.10 10.40
C ILE A 45 11.63 -11.70 9.10
N ASP A 46 12.10 -12.66 8.31
CA ASP A 46 12.76 -12.40 7.03
C ASP A 46 11.82 -11.75 6.02
N ALA A 47 10.55 -12.21 5.96
CA ALA A 47 9.54 -11.59 5.12
C ALA A 47 9.24 -10.15 5.53
N ALA A 48 9.05 -9.89 6.83
CA ALA A 48 8.84 -8.54 7.36
C ALA A 48 10.03 -7.61 7.08
N ARG A 49 11.27 -8.11 7.18
CA ARG A 49 12.48 -7.36 6.86
C ARG A 49 12.52 -6.98 5.37
N ARG A 50 12.15 -7.90 4.47
CA ARG A 50 12.10 -7.64 3.03
C ARG A 50 11.06 -6.57 2.67
N VAL A 51 9.89 -6.58 3.33
CA VAL A 51 8.88 -5.51 3.24
C VAL A 51 9.48 -4.17 3.63
N TYR A 52 10.17 -4.12 4.78
CA TYR A 52 10.80 -2.91 5.27
C TYR A 52 11.85 -2.35 4.31
N GLU A 53 12.73 -3.21 3.75
CA GLU A 53 13.76 -2.79 2.80
C GLU A 53 13.17 -2.21 1.51
N VAL A 54 12.11 -2.83 0.96
CA VAL A 54 11.42 -2.32 -0.23
C VAL A 54 10.74 -0.98 0.07
N LEU A 55 10.05 -0.84 1.20
CA LEU A 55 9.42 0.42 1.59
C LEU A 55 10.47 1.52 1.81
N GLN A 56 11.58 1.22 2.49
CA GLN A 56 12.66 2.19 2.71
C GLN A 56 13.31 2.64 1.40
N SER A 57 13.57 1.72 0.47
CA SER A 57 14.13 2.05 -0.84
C SER A 57 13.21 3.01 -1.61
N ARG A 58 11.89 2.77 -1.54
CA ARG A 58 10.88 3.63 -2.16
C ARG A 58 10.81 5.01 -1.51
N LEU A 59 10.76 5.07 -0.18
CA LEU A 59 10.77 6.33 0.57
C LEU A 59 12.01 7.16 0.24
N SER A 60 13.19 6.51 0.19
CA SER A 60 14.46 7.16 -0.13
C SER A 60 14.50 7.67 -1.58
N GLY A 61 13.96 6.89 -2.52
CA GLY A 61 13.85 7.27 -3.93
C GLY A 61 12.85 8.41 -4.18
N VAL A 62 11.81 8.52 -3.35
CA VAL A 62 10.80 9.60 -3.41
C VAL A 62 11.34 10.92 -2.83
N THR A 63 12.24 10.87 -1.84
CA THR A 63 12.82 12.07 -1.21
C THR A 63 13.98 12.70 -1.99
N GLY A 64 14.38 12.13 -3.13
CA GLY A 64 15.58 12.52 -3.89
C GLY A 64 15.36 13.16 -5.26
N SER A 65 14.16 13.68 -5.58
CA SER A 65 13.86 14.36 -6.86
C SER A 65 13.28 15.75 -6.68
#